data_AF-A0A3M1YYC6-F1
#
_entry.id   AF-A0A3M1YYC6-F1
#
_cell.length_a   1.000
_cell.length_b   1.000
_cell.length_c   1.000
_cell.angle_alpha   90.00
_cell.angle_beta   90.00
_cell.angle_gamma   90.00
#
_symmetry.space_group_name_H-M   'P 1'
#
loop_
_entity.id
_entity.type
_entity.pdbx_description
1 polymer ?
#
loop_
_entity_poly.entity_id
_entity_poly.type
_entity_poly.pdbx_seq_one_letter_code
_entity_poly.pdbx_strand_id
1 'polypeptide(L)'
;MANDAYSASFYASGGHIQYALEAPQEFSPKAKAAWRKEWRRLFSGIKKAFKDIPIIDRGAKLHQLKLNARDAALVEGKKAFVQDAGRMFDVPGHMIGAGDNYTFASVEVMVTDFVMYSIRNTVKQIEAELNRKLFSEEERGRYFVKFNIDSLLRGDTETRTKKIETELKWGIITRNEARQLSGYNKIDGLDEFLVPLNMQTNEI
;
A
#
# COMPACT_ATOMS: atom_id res chain seq x y z
N MET A 1 5.23 -4.60 -18.61
CA MET A 1 5.22 -5.34 -19.90
C MET A 1 6.50 -6.12 -20.17
N ALA A 2 7.70 -5.53 -20.23
CA ALA A 2 8.95 -6.29 -20.47
C ALA A 2 9.30 -7.25 -19.31
N ASN A 3 9.15 -6.79 -18.06
CA ASN A 3 9.31 -7.66 -16.88
C ASN A 3 8.27 -8.78 -16.82
N ASP A 4 7.05 -8.54 -17.30
CA ASP A 4 5.97 -9.56 -17.28
C ASP A 4 6.21 -10.63 -18.34
N ALA A 5 6.64 -10.25 -19.54
CA ALA A 5 7.01 -11.19 -20.59
C ALA A 5 8.24 -12.02 -20.20
N TYR A 6 9.24 -11.39 -19.58
CA TYR A 6 10.41 -12.09 -19.03
C TYR A 6 10.02 -13.02 -17.87
N SER A 7 9.18 -12.57 -16.94
CA SER A 7 8.63 -13.38 -15.84
C SER A 7 7.85 -14.57 -16.38
N ALA A 8 6.93 -14.33 -17.31
CA ALA A 8 6.11 -15.36 -17.92
C ALA A 8 6.99 -16.38 -18.65
N SER A 9 8.00 -15.93 -19.40
CA SER A 9 8.97 -16.83 -20.03
C SER A 9 9.80 -17.60 -19.00
N PHE A 10 10.18 -16.99 -17.89
CA PHE A 10 10.96 -17.61 -16.81
C PHE A 10 10.15 -18.68 -16.06
N TYR A 11 8.89 -18.40 -15.71
CA TYR A 11 8.00 -19.38 -15.08
C TYR A 11 7.56 -20.45 -16.08
N ALA A 12 7.30 -20.09 -17.34
CA ALA A 12 6.95 -21.04 -18.40
C ALA A 12 8.12 -21.93 -18.84
N SER A 13 9.36 -21.55 -18.54
CA SER A 13 10.55 -22.37 -18.77
C SER A 13 10.98 -23.18 -17.56
N GLY A 14 10.26 -23.09 -16.43
CA GLY A 14 10.53 -23.85 -15.20
C GLY A 14 11.63 -23.26 -14.32
N GLY A 15 11.92 -21.96 -14.44
CA GLY A 15 13.02 -21.31 -13.74
C GLY A 15 14.35 -21.67 -14.41
N HIS A 16 14.86 -20.77 -15.26
CA HIS A 16 16.06 -21.03 -16.05
C HIS A 16 17.29 -21.29 -15.16
N ILE A 17 17.52 -22.56 -14.84
CA ILE A 17 18.82 -23.02 -14.41
C ILE A 17 19.68 -23.10 -15.68
N GLN A 18 20.53 -22.09 -15.89
CA GLN A 18 21.51 -22.18 -16.96
C GLN A 18 22.58 -23.17 -16.52
N TYR A 19 22.90 -24.12 -17.39
CA TYR A 19 23.97 -25.06 -17.15
C TYR A 19 25.09 -24.82 -18.14
N ALA A 20 26.31 -24.74 -17.65
CA ALA A 20 27.51 -24.78 -18.47
C ALA A 20 28.12 -26.18 -18.39
N LEU A 21 28.41 -26.78 -19.54
CA LEU A 21 29.13 -28.04 -19.59
C LEU A 21 30.61 -27.74 -19.81
N GLU A 22 31.44 -28.14 -18.85
CA GLU A 22 32.89 -28.15 -19.00
C GLU A 22 33.33 -29.55 -19.44
N ALA A 23 33.91 -29.67 -20.63
CA ALA A 23 34.37 -30.95 -21.16
C ALA A 23 35.91 -30.98 -21.22
N PRO A 24 36.55 -32.05 -20.73
CA PRO A 24 38.01 -32.14 -20.67
C PRO A 24 38.68 -32.35 -22.04
N GLN A 25 37.93 -32.70 -23.08
CA GLN A 25 38.44 -32.89 -24.45
C GLN A 25 37.47 -32.30 -25.48
N GLU A 26 37.99 -31.86 -26.63
CA GLU A 26 37.16 -31.32 -27.70
C GLU A 26 36.21 -32.39 -28.27
N PHE A 27 34.90 -32.13 -28.17
CA PHE A 27 33.92 -32.93 -28.88
C PHE A 27 34.04 -32.72 -30.40
N SER A 28 33.95 -33.81 -31.16
CA SER A 28 33.80 -33.75 -32.61
C SER A 28 32.54 -32.97 -33.01
N PRO A 29 32.51 -32.31 -34.18
CA PRO A 29 31.35 -31.53 -34.63
C PRO A 29 30.03 -32.33 -34.64
N LYS A 30 30.10 -33.62 -34.99
CA LYS A 30 28.95 -34.54 -34.98
C LYS A 30 28.45 -34.84 -33.56
N ALA A 31 29.36 -35.02 -32.60
CA ALA A 31 29.01 -35.25 -31.20
C ALA A 31 28.38 -34.00 -30.56
N LYS A 32 28.90 -32.80 -30.86
CA LYS A 32 28.32 -31.52 -30.41
C LYS A 32 26.87 -31.35 -30.88
N ALA A 33 26.59 -31.69 -32.14
CA ALA A 33 25.24 -31.58 -32.71
C ALA A 33 24.25 -32.57 -32.10
N ALA A 34 24.65 -33.83 -31.92
CA ALA A 34 23.85 -34.87 -31.28
C ALA A 34 23.54 -34.49 -29.83
N TRP A 35 24.55 -34.04 -29.08
CA TRP A 35 24.37 -33.65 -27.70
C TRP A 35 23.49 -32.39 -27.54
N ARG A 36 23.64 -31.38 -28.41
CA ARG A 36 22.72 -30.22 -28.42
C ARG A 36 21.27 -30.61 -28.73
N LYS A 37 21.04 -31.67 -29.51
CA LYS A 37 19.70 -32.18 -29.81
C LYS A 37 19.12 -32.90 -28.60
N GLU A 38 19.89 -33.77 -27.95
CA GLU A 38 19.49 -34.45 -26.72
C GLU A 38 19.28 -33.47 -25.56
N TRP A 39 20.18 -32.51 -25.38
CA TRP A 39 20.05 -31.45 -24.38
C TRP A 39 18.76 -30.65 -24.58
N ARG A 40 18.47 -30.23 -25.81
CA ARG A 40 17.19 -29.56 -26.11
C ARG A 40 16.00 -30.47 -25.83
N ARG A 41 16.06 -31.77 -26.15
CA ARG A 41 14.97 -32.72 -25.88
C ARG A 41 14.69 -32.88 -24.39
N LEU A 42 15.73 -32.96 -23.57
CA LEU A 42 15.65 -33.16 -22.12
C LEU A 42 15.15 -31.90 -21.40
N PHE A 43 15.65 -30.73 -21.82
CA PHE A 43 15.30 -29.44 -21.20
C PHE A 43 14.16 -28.68 -21.91
N SER A 44 13.60 -29.20 -23.01
CA SER A 44 12.40 -28.63 -23.62
C SER A 44 11.14 -29.07 -22.87
N GLY A 45 10.59 -28.14 -22.09
CA GLY A 45 9.26 -28.24 -21.49
C GLY A 45 9.24 -28.53 -19.99
N ILE A 46 8.39 -27.78 -19.28
CA ILE A 46 8.23 -27.79 -17.80
C ILE A 46 8.02 -29.22 -17.25
N LYS A 47 7.28 -30.07 -17.96
CA LYS A 47 6.96 -31.44 -17.52
C LYS A 47 8.07 -32.47 -17.74
N LYS A 48 9.07 -32.17 -18.58
CA LYS A 48 10.14 -33.13 -18.96
C LYS A 48 11.48 -32.85 -18.30
N ALA A 49 11.71 -31.60 -17.89
CA ALA A 49 12.98 -31.12 -17.33
C ALA A 49 13.48 -31.84 -16.07
N PHE A 50 12.63 -32.64 -15.41
CA PHE A 50 12.97 -33.37 -14.17
C PHE A 50 12.84 -34.89 -14.27
N LYS A 51 12.52 -35.44 -15.45
CA LYS A 51 12.19 -36.87 -15.58
C LYS A 51 13.40 -37.73 -15.97
N ASP A 52 14.34 -37.17 -16.71
CA ASP A 52 15.51 -37.87 -17.23
C ASP A 52 16.79 -37.21 -16.67
N ILE A 53 17.61 -37.97 -15.94
CA ILE A 53 18.91 -37.49 -15.43
C ILE A 53 19.90 -37.49 -16.60
N PRO A 54 20.49 -36.34 -16.99
CA PRO A 54 21.45 -36.30 -18.09
C PRO A 54 22.71 -37.10 -17.71
N ILE A 55 22.98 -38.17 -18.45
CA ILE A 55 24.23 -38.93 -18.34
C ILE A 55 25.31 -38.14 -19.08
N ILE A 56 26.36 -37.77 -18.36
CA ILE A 56 27.47 -37.00 -18.91
C ILE A 56 28.67 -37.95 -19.06
N ASP A 57 28.99 -38.29 -20.31
CA ASP A 57 30.10 -39.16 -20.66
C ASP A 57 31.45 -38.40 -20.61
N ARG A 58 32.56 -39.13 -20.48
CA ARG A 58 33.96 -38.67 -20.60
C ARG A 58 34.43 -37.65 -19.55
N GLY A 59 33.87 -37.68 -18.35
CA GLY A 59 34.33 -36.84 -17.23
C GLY A 59 33.99 -35.35 -17.37
N ALA A 60 33.05 -34.99 -18.24
CA ALA A 60 32.55 -33.62 -18.32
C ALA A 60 31.76 -33.25 -17.05
N LYS A 61 31.90 -32.00 -16.61
CA LYS A 61 31.27 -31.47 -15.41
C LYS A 61 30.14 -30.53 -15.78
N LEU A 62 29.00 -30.68 -15.09
CA LEU A 62 27.86 -29.78 -15.23
C LEU A 62 27.94 -28.71 -14.15
N HIS A 63 28.16 -27.47 -14.58
CA HIS A 63 28.12 -26.32 -13.69
C HIS A 63 26.75 -25.67 -13.74
N GLN A 64 26.08 -25.64 -12.60
CA GLN A 64 24.86 -24.89 -12.42
C GLN A 64 25.20 -23.40 -12.27
N LEU A 65 24.84 -22.58 -13.27
CA LEU A 65 24.90 -21.13 -13.15
C LEU A 65 23.67 -20.67 -12.35
N LYS A 66 23.83 -20.54 -11.03
CA LYS A 66 22.78 -20.03 -10.14
C LYS A 66 22.62 -18.52 -10.34
N LEU A 67 21.57 -18.09 -11.03
CA LEU A 67 21.18 -16.68 -11.15
C LEU A 67 20.29 -16.27 -9.96
N ASN A 68 20.86 -16.19 -8.75
CA ASN A 68 20.10 -15.80 -7.55
C ASN A 68 19.67 -14.30 -7.56
N ALA A 69 20.43 -13.43 -8.22
CA ALA A 69 20.17 -12.00 -8.26
C ALA A 69 18.92 -11.59 -9.08
N ARG A 70 18.46 -12.44 -10.02
CA ARG A 70 17.32 -12.11 -10.90
C ARG A 70 15.97 -12.31 -10.23
N ASP A 71 15.87 -13.29 -9.33
CA ASP A 71 14.62 -13.56 -8.60
C ASP A 71 14.33 -12.44 -7.59
N ALA A 72 15.37 -11.90 -6.94
CA ALA A 72 15.25 -10.73 -6.08
C ALA A 72 14.79 -9.49 -6.87
N ALA A 73 15.40 -9.21 -8.02
CA ALA A 73 15.03 -8.09 -8.88
C ALA A 73 13.58 -8.20 -9.43
N LEU A 74 13.10 -9.42 -9.66
CA LEU A 74 11.71 -9.68 -10.07
C LEU A 74 10.71 -9.38 -8.95
N VAL A 75 11.03 -9.76 -7.71
CA VAL A 75 10.19 -9.45 -6.53
C VAL A 75 10.15 -7.94 -6.28
N GLU A 76 11.30 -7.27 -6.35
CA GLU A 76 11.40 -5.81 -6.23
C GLU A 76 10.60 -5.09 -7.33
N GLY A 77 10.70 -5.56 -8.57
CA GLY A 77 9.92 -4.99 -9.70
C GLY A 77 8.41 -5.11 -9.49
N LYS A 78 7.93 -6.22 -8.91
CA LYS A 78 6.51 -6.38 -8.57
C LYS A 78 6.08 -5.43 -7.44
N LYS A 79 6.90 -5.28 -6.40
CA LYS A 79 6.64 -4.31 -5.32
C LYS A 79 6.54 -2.89 -5.86
N ALA A 80 7.46 -2.49 -6.74
CA ALA A 80 7.45 -1.17 -7.38
C ALA A 80 6.16 -0.95 -8.18
N PHE A 81 5.71 -1.95 -8.95
CA PHE A 81 4.45 -1.84 -9.70
C PHE A 81 3.23 -1.66 -8.80
N VAL A 82 3.16 -2.39 -7.68
CA VAL A 82 2.07 -2.23 -6.71
C VAL A 82 2.11 -0.83 -6.09
N GLN A 83 3.29 -0.30 -5.78
CA GLN A 83 3.44 1.07 -5.30
C GLN A 83 3.04 2.12 -6.33
N ASP A 84 3.38 1.92 -7.60
CA ASP A 84 2.97 2.83 -8.69
C ASP A 84 1.46 2.82 -8.90
N ALA A 85 0.82 1.64 -8.82
CA ALA A 85 -0.63 1.54 -8.83
C ALA A 85 -1.26 2.27 -7.63
N GLY A 86 -0.69 2.13 -6.43
CA GLY A 86 -1.11 2.86 -5.23
C GLY A 86 -1.04 4.37 -5.43
N ARG A 87 0.07 4.88 -5.98
CA ARG A 87 0.26 6.31 -6.27
C ARG A 87 -0.79 6.87 -7.23
N MET A 88 -1.24 6.11 -8.22
CA MET A 88 -2.27 6.57 -9.18
C MET A 88 -3.63 6.85 -8.52
N PHE A 89 -3.93 6.16 -7.41
CA PHE A 89 -5.19 6.28 -6.68
C PHE A 89 -5.03 7.04 -5.35
N ASP A 90 -3.90 7.71 -5.16
CA ASP A 90 -3.52 8.35 -3.90
C ASP A 90 -3.53 7.39 -2.69
N VAL A 91 -3.40 6.08 -2.89
CA VAL A 91 -3.41 5.07 -1.81
C VAL A 91 -1.98 4.74 -1.35
N PRO A 92 -1.63 4.97 -0.08
CA PRO A 92 -0.31 4.66 0.46
C PRO A 92 0.02 3.15 0.43
N GLY A 93 1.31 2.84 0.32
CA GLY A 93 1.81 1.47 0.25
C GLY A 93 1.42 0.58 1.44
N HIS A 94 1.31 1.14 2.64
CA HIS A 94 0.90 0.39 3.83
C HIS A 94 -0.56 -0.09 3.78
N MET A 95 -1.43 0.63 3.07
CA MET A 95 -2.85 0.24 2.94
C MET A 95 -3.05 -0.90 1.94
N ILE A 96 -2.14 -1.07 0.99
CA ILE A 96 -2.18 -2.10 -0.06
C ILE A 96 -1.24 -3.28 0.23
N GLY A 97 -0.65 -3.33 1.43
CA GLY A 97 0.25 -4.41 1.84
C GLY A 97 1.62 -4.40 1.13
N ALA A 98 1.99 -3.30 0.47
CA ALA A 98 3.28 -3.11 -0.20
C ALA A 98 4.33 -2.46 0.72
N GLY A 99 4.07 -2.51 2.02
CA GLY A 99 4.88 -1.90 3.04
C GLY A 99 5.81 -2.86 3.74
N ASP A 100 7.03 -2.43 4.00
CA ASP A 100 8.04 -3.23 4.71
C ASP A 100 8.17 -2.74 6.16
N ASN A 101 8.09 -3.67 7.12
CA ASN A 101 8.38 -3.49 8.55
C ASN A 101 7.68 -2.31 9.27
N TYR A 102 6.42 -2.51 9.66
CA TYR A 102 5.66 -1.55 10.48
C TYR A 102 5.59 -1.96 11.94
N THR A 103 5.78 -1.00 12.85
CA THR A 103 5.49 -1.15 14.29
C THR A 103 4.08 -0.66 14.59
N PHE A 104 3.42 -1.16 15.64
CA PHE A 104 2.04 -0.77 15.98
C PHE A 104 1.85 0.75 16.13
N ALA A 105 2.80 1.46 16.76
CA ALA A 105 2.76 2.91 16.89
C ALA A 105 2.82 3.64 15.53
N SER A 106 3.52 3.06 14.55
CA SER A 106 3.55 3.63 13.19
C SER A 106 2.22 3.41 12.44
N VAL A 107 1.48 2.34 12.75
CA VAL A 107 0.22 1.99 12.07
C VAL A 107 -0.87 3.03 12.32
N GLU A 108 -1.01 3.54 13.54
CA GLU A 108 -2.01 4.57 13.84
C GLU A 108 -1.75 5.88 13.09
N VAL A 109 -0.49 6.30 13.03
CA VAL A 109 -0.06 7.47 12.24
C VAL A 109 -0.31 7.23 10.75
N MET A 110 0.02 6.05 10.25
CA MET A 110 -0.19 5.66 8.87
C MET A 110 -1.68 5.61 8.46
N VAL A 111 -2.57 5.18 9.35
CA VAL A 111 -4.02 5.24 9.12
C VAL A 111 -4.49 6.69 9.05
N THR A 112 -3.97 7.55 9.92
CA THR A 112 -4.27 8.99 9.89
C THR A 112 -3.82 9.64 8.59
N ASP A 113 -2.60 9.33 8.13
CA ASP A 113 -2.08 9.82 6.84
C ASP A 113 -2.97 9.41 5.66
N PHE A 114 -3.46 8.16 5.64
CA PHE A 114 -4.37 7.70 4.61
C PHE A 114 -5.69 8.50 4.59
N VAL A 115 -6.27 8.77 5.76
CA VAL A 115 -7.48 9.59 5.85
C VAL A 115 -7.20 11.03 5.37
N MET A 116 -6.06 11.60 5.74
CA MET A 116 -5.71 12.99 5.44
C MET A 116 -5.39 13.22 3.96
N TYR A 117 -4.63 12.33 3.32
CA TYR A 117 -4.15 12.55 1.96
C TYR A 117 -5.02 11.89 0.89
N SER A 118 -5.59 10.72 1.16
CA SER A 118 -6.34 9.95 0.16
C SER A 118 -7.85 10.26 0.24
N ILE A 119 -8.43 10.06 1.42
CA ILE A 119 -9.90 10.15 1.59
C ILE A 119 -10.35 11.61 1.56
N ARG A 120 -9.66 12.49 2.29
CA ARG A 120 -10.07 13.89 2.47
C ARG A 120 -10.20 14.64 1.15
N ASN A 121 -9.34 14.36 0.17
CA ASN A 121 -9.39 15.03 -1.13
C ASN A 121 -10.71 14.71 -1.86
N THR A 122 -11.03 13.42 -1.98
CA THR A 122 -12.27 12.95 -2.60
C THR A 122 -13.50 13.44 -1.85
N VAL A 123 -13.50 13.36 -0.52
CA VAL A 123 -14.61 13.83 0.30
C VAL A 123 -14.84 15.33 0.11
N LYS A 124 -13.79 16.15 0.13
CA LYS A 124 -13.90 17.60 -0.07
C LYS A 124 -14.48 17.97 -1.43
N GLN A 125 -14.14 17.21 -2.49
CA GLN A 125 -14.72 17.41 -3.81
C GLN A 125 -16.23 17.13 -3.81
N ILE A 126 -16.64 16.03 -3.16
CA ILE A 126 -18.07 15.69 -3.00
C ILE A 126 -18.79 16.75 -2.16
N GLU A 127 -18.21 17.18 -1.04
CA GLU A 127 -18.76 18.26 -0.21
C GLU A 127 -18.95 19.53 -1.02
N ALA A 128 -17.96 19.96 -1.81
CA ALA A 128 -18.06 21.16 -2.64
C ALA A 128 -19.21 21.05 -3.65
N GLU A 129 -19.36 19.90 -4.30
CA GLU A 129 -20.45 19.64 -5.25
C GLU A 129 -21.83 19.63 -4.58
N LEU A 130 -21.95 19.00 -3.41
CA LEU A 130 -23.18 18.98 -2.62
C LEU A 130 -23.55 20.39 -2.14
N ASN A 131 -22.60 21.14 -1.60
CA ASN A 131 -22.80 22.52 -1.17
C ASN A 131 -23.22 23.45 -2.33
N ARG A 132 -22.73 23.19 -3.54
CA ARG A 132 -23.14 23.94 -4.72
C ARG A 132 -24.56 23.63 -5.17
N LYS A 133 -24.96 22.35 -5.13
CA LYS A 133 -26.20 21.86 -5.75
C LYS A 133 -27.40 21.78 -4.82
N LEU A 134 -27.19 21.58 -3.52
CA LEU A 134 -28.29 21.37 -2.56
C LEU A 134 -28.88 22.66 -2.02
N PHE A 135 -28.13 23.76 -2.00
CA PHE A 135 -28.57 25.02 -1.41
C PHE A 135 -28.97 26.03 -2.48
N SER A 136 -30.11 26.69 -2.25
CA SER A 136 -30.54 27.86 -3.01
C SER A 136 -29.60 29.06 -2.77
N GLU A 137 -29.69 30.11 -3.58
CA GLU A 137 -28.81 31.28 -3.43
C GLU A 137 -28.92 31.96 -2.06
N GLU A 138 -30.10 31.94 -1.43
CA GLU A 138 -30.33 32.52 -0.11
C GLU A 138 -29.80 31.66 1.05
N GLU A 139 -29.67 30.34 0.83
CA GLU A 139 -29.19 29.38 1.83
C GLU A 139 -27.66 29.20 1.78
N ARG A 140 -27.04 29.50 0.65
CA ARG A 140 -25.58 29.43 0.47
C ARG A 140 -24.89 30.38 1.46
N GLY A 141 -24.00 29.82 2.29
CA GLY A 141 -23.29 30.57 3.33
C GLY A 141 -23.98 30.57 4.69
N ARG A 142 -25.26 30.17 4.76
CA ARG A 142 -25.97 29.90 6.03
C ARG A 142 -25.86 28.42 6.42
N TYR A 143 -26.00 27.55 5.44
CA TYR A 143 -25.92 26.10 5.62
C TYR A 143 -24.78 25.51 4.80
N PHE A 144 -24.20 24.44 5.31
CA PHE A 144 -23.21 23.67 4.60
C PHE A 144 -23.36 22.18 4.88
N VAL A 145 -23.03 21.36 3.88
CA VAL A 145 -22.88 19.92 4.03
C VAL A 145 -21.42 19.61 4.31
N LYS A 146 -21.17 18.80 5.35
CA LYS A 146 -19.85 18.30 5.71
C LYS A 146 -19.95 16.87 6.19
N PHE A 147 -19.09 16.01 5.69
CA PHE A 147 -18.98 14.63 6.17
C PHE A 147 -18.21 14.59 7.48
N ASN A 148 -18.68 13.75 8.41
CA ASN A 148 -18.01 13.51 9.67
C ASN A 148 -16.88 12.46 9.50
N ILE A 149 -15.71 12.93 9.08
CA ILE A 149 -14.49 12.12 8.96
C ILE A 149 -13.88 11.82 10.35
N ASP A 150 -14.20 12.60 11.39
CA ASP A 150 -13.70 12.39 12.75
C ASP A 150 -14.12 11.00 13.31
N SER A 151 -15.15 10.39 12.73
CA SER A 151 -15.55 9.01 13.02
C SER A 151 -14.49 7.96 12.63
N LEU A 152 -13.69 8.22 11.59
CA LEU A 152 -12.57 7.37 11.19
C LEU A 152 -11.39 7.50 12.16
N LEU A 153 -11.27 8.63 12.85
CA LEU A 153 -10.26 8.88 13.88
C LEU A 153 -10.68 8.34 15.26
N ARG A 154 -11.80 7.62 15.38
CA ARG A 154 -12.24 7.02 16.66
C ARG A 154 -11.23 6.06 17.28
N GLY A 155 -10.33 5.48 16.48
CA GLY A 155 -9.26 4.61 16.96
C GLY A 155 -8.28 5.33 17.90
N ASP A 156 -8.00 6.61 17.65
CA ASP A 156 -7.13 7.44 18.49
C ASP A 156 -7.97 8.27 19.47
N THR A 157 -8.32 7.63 20.59
CA THR A 157 -9.11 8.27 21.64
C THR A 157 -8.33 9.40 22.33
N GLU A 158 -7.00 9.36 22.34
CA GLU A 158 -6.17 10.36 23.01
C GLU A 158 -6.20 11.69 22.25
N THR A 159 -5.90 11.67 20.94
CA THR A 159 -5.96 12.88 20.11
C THR A 159 -7.36 13.46 20.07
N ARG A 160 -8.39 12.61 19.99
CA ARG A 160 -9.79 13.06 20.01
C ARG A 160 -10.16 13.74 21.33
N THR A 161 -9.74 13.18 22.46
CA THR A 161 -10.02 13.76 23.78
C THR A 161 -9.30 15.10 23.94
N LYS A 162 -8.03 15.20 23.53
CA LYS A 162 -7.26 16.45 23.54
C LYS A 162 -7.90 17.55 22.68
N LYS A 163 -8.43 17.20 21.50
CA LYS A 163 -9.18 18.13 20.64
C LYS A 163 -10.40 18.69 21.36
N ILE A 164 -11.27 17.82 21.87
CA ILE A 164 -12.50 18.21 22.58
C ILE A 164 -12.16 19.04 23.82
N GLU A 165 -11.14 18.64 24.59
CA GLU A 165 -10.67 19.40 25.75
C GLU A 165 -10.23 20.81 25.35
N THR A 166 -9.50 20.95 24.26
CA THR A 166 -9.03 22.25 23.74
C THR A 166 -10.21 23.10 23.28
N GLU A 167 -11.12 22.54 22.47
CA GLU A 167 -12.32 23.23 22.00
C GLU A 167 -13.21 23.71 23.16
N LEU A 168 -13.33 22.89 24.21
CA LEU A 168 -14.08 23.23 25.41
C LEU A 168 -13.39 24.33 26.22
N LYS A 169 -12.07 24.27 26.38
CA LYS A 169 -11.27 25.29 27.11
C LYS A 169 -11.34 26.66 26.45
N TRP A 170 -11.35 26.72 25.12
CA TRP A 170 -11.39 27.97 24.38
C TRP A 170 -12.81 28.47 24.10
N GLY A 171 -13.84 27.81 24.65
CA GLY A 171 -15.23 28.22 24.47
C GLY A 171 -15.73 28.09 23.03
N ILE A 172 -15.16 27.17 22.24
CA ILE A 172 -15.58 26.90 20.85
C ILE A 172 -16.85 26.05 20.84
N ILE A 173 -16.96 25.12 21.78
CA ILE A 173 -18.11 24.21 21.93
C ILE A 173 -18.65 24.25 23.35
N THR A 174 -19.92 23.93 23.49
CA THR A 174 -20.58 23.74 24.79
C THR A 174 -20.26 22.37 25.38
N ARG A 175 -20.51 22.21 26.68
CA ARG A 175 -20.34 20.90 27.34
C ARG A 175 -21.31 19.86 26.78
N ASN A 176 -22.53 20.25 26.38
CA ASN A 176 -23.47 19.36 25.74
C ASN A 176 -23.04 18.92 24.33
N GLU A 177 -22.45 19.82 23.55
CA GLU A 177 -21.87 19.46 22.24
C GLU A 177 -20.72 18.45 22.39
N ALA A 178 -19.82 18.67 23.35
CA ALA A 178 -18.74 17.72 23.68
C ALA A 178 -19.28 16.33 24.09
N ARG A 179 -20.38 16.29 24.86
CA ARG A 179 -21.08 15.05 25.25
C ARG A 179 -21.66 14.33 24.04
N GLN A 180 -22.37 15.05 23.17
CA GLN A 180 -22.93 14.48 21.95
C GLN A 180 -21.87 13.94 21.01
N LEU A 181 -20.77 14.67 20.82
CA LEU A 181 -19.62 14.21 20.04
C LEU A 181 -19.11 12.86 20.57
N SER A 182 -19.12 12.69 21.90
CA SER A 182 -18.67 11.49 22.62
C SER A 182 -19.75 10.43 22.83
N GLY A 183 -20.94 10.60 22.25
CA GLY A 183 -22.03 9.62 22.31
C GLY A 183 -22.80 9.61 23.64
N TYR A 184 -22.66 10.65 24.46
CA TYR A 184 -23.42 10.81 25.70
C TYR A 184 -24.66 11.68 25.50
N ASN A 185 -25.69 11.43 26.30
CA ASN A 185 -26.90 12.25 26.34
C ASN A 185 -26.62 13.65 26.88
N LYS A 186 -27.38 14.64 26.40
CA LYS A 186 -27.38 16.00 26.93
C LYS A 186 -27.84 16.02 28.39
N ILE A 187 -27.35 17.02 29.13
CA ILE A 187 -27.78 17.32 30.50
C ILE A 187 -28.17 18.80 30.53
N ASP A 188 -29.27 19.12 31.23
CA ASP A 188 -29.73 20.50 31.37
C ASP A 188 -28.66 21.38 32.07
N GLY A 189 -28.51 22.62 31.59
CA GLY A 189 -27.54 23.58 32.14
C GLY A 189 -26.11 23.44 31.61
N LEU A 190 -25.87 22.58 30.60
CA LEU A 190 -24.55 22.39 29.97
C LEU A 190 -24.42 23.01 28.57
N ASP A 191 -25.40 23.80 28.15
CA ASP A 191 -25.40 24.51 26.85
C ASP A 191 -24.71 25.89 26.90
N GLU A 192 -24.23 26.32 28.06
CA GLU A 192 -23.43 27.54 28.19
C GLU A 192 -21.96 27.29 27.82
N PHE A 193 -21.35 28.25 27.13
CA PHE A 193 -19.93 28.24 26.79
C PHE A 193 -19.09 28.43 28.05
N LEU A 194 -18.02 27.63 28.17
CA LEU A 194 -17.01 27.89 29.19
C LEU A 194 -16.11 29.03 28.70
N VAL A 195 -16.02 30.09 29.49
CA VAL A 195 -15.12 31.22 29.22
C VAL A 195 -13.98 31.18 30.25
N PRO A 196 -12.71 31.10 29.81
CA PRO A 196 -11.57 31.21 30.72
C PRO A 196 -11.62 32.55 31.47
N LEU A 197 -11.61 32.49 32.81
CA LEU A 197 -11.66 33.69 33.66
C LEU A 197 -10.51 34.68 33.40
N ASN A 198 -9.39 34.20 32.86
CA ASN A 198 -8.21 34.99 32.52
C ASN A 198 -8.24 35.61 31.10
N MET A 199 -9.34 35.46 30.35
CA MET A 199 -9.47 35.97 28.97
C MET A 199 -10.69 36.88 28.80
N GLN A 200 -11.23 37.39 29.91
CA GLN A 200 -12.29 38.38 29.85
C GLN A 200 -11.74 39.67 29.26
N THR A 201 -12.46 40.23 28.29
CA THR A 201 -12.18 41.59 27.82
C THR A 201 -12.61 42.50 28.94
N ASN A 202 -11.66 43.19 29.59
CA ASN A 202 -12.02 44.25 30.53
C ASN A 202 -12.91 45.23 29.75
N GLU A 203 -14.15 45.39 30.20
CA GLU A 203 -15.07 46.38 29.63
C GLU A 203 -14.35 47.74 29.64
N ILE A 204 -14.28 48.39 28.47
CA ILE A 204 -13.81 49.77 28.30
C ILE A 204 -14.97 50.69 28.64
#